data_AF-A0A0W8CUM2-F1
#
_entry.id   AF-A0A0W8CUM2-F1
#
_cell.length_a   1.000
_cell.length_b   1.000
_cell.length_c   1.000
_cell.angle_alpha   90.00
_cell.angle_beta   90.00
_cell.angle_gamma   90.00
#
_symmetry.space_group_name_H-M   'P 1'
#
loop_
_entity.id
_entity.type
_entity.pdbx_description
1 polymer ?
#
loop_
_entity_poly.entity_id
_entity_poly.type
_entity_poly.pdbx_seq_one_letter_code
_entity_poly.pdbx_strand_id
1 'polypeptide(L)'
;MRLFNSKNPKQQTTLIKTLTSHYGDDGVAKIIETAKQVPATATVAKRLQTEQIQRWITQDISPDDVFKLLKLNKAGDKLFEQPQVVTWAKYLGDFNKVHPDQKTTLISTLTKYDEQTMVDMLVAAHKVPTTEQIAVRIQADLTNAWLTKQKSPTDIFKMLKLNTEGDTLLENSLFIAWTKYTDYYNLMYHKETIPVISTLTKYFSNKNLASMLVAASKNPNSEDLATQLQRDLLKYWLSEGNAPSYVFRRLQLEKTGEKLFDSPILNTWVLYVEYFRKENPTRKVNMLSILKEHYKHDGVLANMLVEATKVDSTQKIAANLLDSLTLRWMYNKKPPTSVYKWLRVQDRPEDTAVWRIYSNYDELYKLKYAA
;
A
#
# COMPACT_ATOMS: atom_id res chain seq x y z
N MET A 1 -45.85 25.24 1.74
CA MET A 1 -46.16 23.81 1.89
C MET A 1 -46.77 23.46 3.25
N ARG A 2 -46.13 23.72 4.39
CA ARG A 2 -46.71 23.40 5.73
C ARG A 2 -48.13 23.96 5.93
N LEU A 3 -48.32 25.25 5.65
CA LEU A 3 -49.65 25.89 5.73
C LEU A 3 -50.67 25.32 4.73
N PHE A 4 -50.20 24.89 3.55
CA PHE A 4 -51.08 24.26 2.56
C PHE A 4 -51.54 22.88 3.06
N ASN A 5 -50.63 22.06 3.57
CA ASN A 5 -50.94 20.73 4.09
C ASN A 5 -51.82 20.77 5.34
N SER A 6 -51.68 21.78 6.20
CA SER A 6 -52.55 21.96 7.37
C SER A 6 -53.97 22.37 6.98
N LYS A 7 -54.11 23.21 5.94
CA LYS A 7 -55.41 23.63 5.42
C LYS A 7 -56.08 22.59 4.51
N ASN A 8 -55.31 21.66 3.95
CA ASN A 8 -55.81 20.65 3.02
C ASN A 8 -55.41 19.22 3.44
N PRO A 9 -55.95 18.66 4.54
CA PRO A 9 -55.50 17.38 5.09
C PRO A 9 -55.64 16.19 4.13
N LYS A 10 -56.60 16.22 3.21
CA LYS A 10 -56.81 15.16 2.21
C LYS A 10 -55.94 15.28 0.96
N GLN A 11 -55.23 16.39 0.77
CA GLN A 11 -54.43 16.68 -0.42
C GLN A 11 -52.97 17.04 -0.05
N GLN A 12 -52.46 16.47 1.03
CA GLN A 12 -51.10 16.75 1.47
C GLN A 12 -50.08 16.38 0.38
N THR A 13 -49.07 17.22 0.24
CA THR A 13 -47.92 16.97 -0.64
C THR A 13 -46.61 17.16 0.11
N THR A 14 -45.53 16.62 -0.45
CA THR A 14 -44.17 16.82 0.05
C THR A 14 -43.34 17.55 -1.00
N LEU A 15 -42.25 18.19 -0.57
CA LEU A 15 -41.38 18.91 -1.48
C LEU A 15 -40.82 17.95 -2.54
N ILE A 16 -40.41 16.75 -2.11
CA ILE A 16 -39.92 15.73 -3.03
C ILE A 16 -40.99 15.30 -4.05
N LYS A 17 -42.25 15.07 -3.64
CA LYS A 17 -43.34 14.68 -4.55
C LYS A 17 -43.59 15.76 -5.61
N THR A 18 -43.60 17.03 -5.20
CA THR A 18 -43.76 18.15 -6.12
C THR A 18 -42.59 18.23 -7.09
N LEU A 19 -41.34 18.14 -6.62
CA LEU A 19 -40.16 18.16 -7.50
C LEU A 19 -40.15 16.99 -8.49
N THR A 20 -40.46 15.77 -8.03
CA THR A 20 -40.51 14.59 -8.91
C THR A 20 -41.59 14.73 -9.99
N SER A 21 -42.72 15.37 -9.69
CA SER A 21 -43.79 15.59 -10.67
C SER A 21 -43.37 16.52 -11.82
N HIS A 22 -42.42 17.44 -11.57
CA HIS A 22 -41.93 18.38 -12.58
C HIS A 22 -40.67 17.90 -13.30
N TYR A 23 -39.73 17.32 -12.57
CA TYR A 23 -38.39 17.00 -13.10
C TYR A 23 -38.17 15.49 -13.35
N GLY A 24 -39.12 14.64 -12.96
CA GLY A 24 -38.93 13.19 -12.95
C GLY A 24 -37.96 12.72 -11.84
N ASP A 25 -37.97 11.42 -11.55
CA ASP A 25 -37.11 10.85 -10.51
C ASP A 25 -35.61 10.96 -10.87
N ASP A 26 -35.23 10.80 -12.15
CA ASP A 26 -33.86 10.99 -12.64
C ASP A 26 -33.39 12.44 -12.52
N GLY A 27 -34.22 13.40 -12.94
CA GLY A 27 -33.89 14.82 -12.90
C GLY A 27 -33.72 15.32 -11.47
N VAL A 28 -34.64 14.93 -10.57
CA VAL A 28 -34.53 15.25 -9.15
C VAL A 28 -33.27 14.67 -8.53
N ALA A 29 -32.95 13.39 -8.78
CA ALA A 29 -31.75 12.77 -8.23
C ALA A 29 -30.47 13.48 -8.71
N LYS A 30 -30.40 13.88 -9.98
CA LYS A 30 -29.27 14.65 -10.53
C LYS A 30 -29.12 16.03 -9.89
N ILE A 31 -30.22 16.76 -9.70
CA ILE A 31 -30.23 18.05 -9.00
C ILE A 31 -29.74 17.88 -7.56
N ILE A 32 -30.24 16.87 -6.85
CA ILE A 32 -29.86 16.59 -5.46
C ILE A 32 -28.37 16.28 -5.35
N GLU A 33 -27.83 15.39 -6.19
CA GLU A 33 -26.42 15.01 -6.11
C GLU A 33 -25.48 16.17 -6.46
N THR A 34 -25.89 17.04 -7.39
CA THR A 34 -25.16 18.28 -7.68
C THR A 34 -25.21 19.25 -6.50
N ALA A 35 -26.40 19.46 -5.92
CA ALA A 35 -26.60 20.36 -4.77
C ALA A 35 -25.91 19.87 -3.48
N LYS A 36 -25.62 18.58 -3.36
CA LYS A 36 -24.83 18.01 -2.24
C LYS A 36 -23.37 18.46 -2.26
N GLN A 37 -22.83 18.80 -3.42
CA GLN A 37 -21.44 19.25 -3.57
C GLN A 37 -21.24 20.72 -3.18
N VAL A 38 -22.32 21.48 -3.05
CA VAL A 38 -22.29 22.90 -2.68
C VAL A 38 -22.58 23.05 -1.18
N PRO A 39 -21.65 23.58 -0.36
CA PRO A 39 -21.82 23.65 1.10
C PRO A 39 -23.14 24.30 1.56
N ALA A 40 -23.55 25.39 0.89
CA ALA A 40 -24.77 26.12 1.23
C ALA A 40 -26.06 25.31 1.05
N THR A 41 -26.08 24.34 0.12
CA THR A 41 -27.27 23.52 -0.18
C THR A 41 -27.17 22.08 0.30
N ALA A 42 -25.99 21.66 0.77
CA ALA A 42 -25.70 20.26 1.10
C ALA A 42 -26.67 19.66 2.13
N THR A 43 -27.03 20.41 3.18
CA THR A 43 -27.95 19.93 4.22
C THR A 43 -29.35 19.66 3.67
N VAL A 44 -29.88 20.59 2.86
CA VAL A 44 -31.22 20.44 2.24
C VAL A 44 -31.20 19.31 1.22
N ALA A 45 -30.15 19.22 0.39
CA ALA A 45 -30.01 18.18 -0.61
C ALA A 45 -29.90 16.78 0.01
N LYS A 46 -29.13 16.61 1.10
CA LYS A 46 -29.06 15.35 1.87
C LYS A 46 -30.43 14.93 2.41
N ARG A 47 -31.22 15.89 2.94
CA ARG A 47 -32.59 15.62 3.40
C ARG A 47 -33.48 15.17 2.25
N LEU A 48 -33.45 15.88 1.12
CA LEU A 48 -34.25 15.53 -0.06
C LEU A 48 -33.86 14.16 -0.64
N GLN A 49 -32.57 13.80 -0.64
CA GLN A 49 -32.12 12.46 -1.04
C GLN A 49 -32.76 11.37 -0.16
N THR A 50 -32.77 11.59 1.16
CA THR A 50 -33.43 10.67 2.10
C THR A 50 -34.94 10.59 1.86
N GLU A 51 -35.61 11.73 1.67
CA GLU A 51 -37.05 11.75 1.33
C GLU A 51 -37.35 11.02 0.01
N GLN A 52 -36.46 11.15 -0.99
CA GLN A 52 -36.60 10.44 -2.28
C GLN A 52 -36.47 8.92 -2.12
N ILE A 53 -35.44 8.47 -1.40
CA ILE A 53 -35.19 7.06 -1.11
C ILE A 53 -36.36 6.45 -0.32
N GLN A 54 -36.81 7.13 0.74
CA GLN A 54 -37.92 6.65 1.57
C GLN A 54 -39.22 6.56 0.79
N ARG A 55 -39.47 7.48 -0.16
CA ARG A 55 -40.62 7.39 -1.06
C ARG A 55 -40.57 6.09 -1.88
N TRP A 56 -39.42 5.76 -2.50
CA TRP A 56 -39.29 4.54 -3.29
C TRP A 56 -39.43 3.27 -2.43
N ILE A 57 -38.85 3.26 -1.22
CA ILE A 57 -39.01 2.14 -0.26
C ILE A 57 -40.49 1.97 0.12
N THR A 58 -41.18 3.05 0.47
CA THR A 58 -42.60 3.00 0.87
C THR A 58 -43.51 2.52 -0.27
N GLN A 59 -43.08 2.75 -1.52
CA GLN A 59 -43.78 2.32 -2.72
C GLN A 59 -43.37 0.91 -3.18
N ASP A 60 -42.49 0.24 -2.43
CA ASP A 60 -41.97 -1.11 -2.72
C ASP A 60 -41.37 -1.24 -4.12
N ILE A 61 -40.66 -0.19 -4.58
CA ILE A 61 -40.08 -0.18 -5.93
C ILE A 61 -38.79 -1.00 -5.92
N SER A 62 -38.64 -1.98 -6.82
CA SER A 62 -37.42 -2.78 -6.86
C SER A 62 -36.17 -1.93 -7.18
N PRO A 63 -34.96 -2.31 -6.71
CA PRO A 63 -33.72 -1.63 -7.11
C PRO A 63 -33.49 -1.57 -8.63
N ASP A 64 -33.94 -2.59 -9.36
CA ASP A 64 -33.85 -2.63 -10.84
C ASP A 64 -34.79 -1.60 -11.49
N ASP A 65 -35.97 -1.38 -10.92
CA ASP A 65 -36.89 -0.37 -11.43
C ASP A 65 -36.44 1.04 -11.05
N VAL A 66 -35.89 1.26 -9.86
CA VAL A 66 -35.23 2.54 -9.52
C VAL A 66 -34.05 2.79 -10.46
N PHE A 67 -33.27 1.77 -10.82
CA PHE A 67 -32.17 1.91 -11.78
C PHE A 67 -32.65 2.42 -13.15
N LYS A 68 -33.79 1.91 -13.63
CA LYS A 68 -34.44 2.38 -14.87
C LYS A 68 -35.08 3.76 -14.72
N LEU A 69 -35.73 4.04 -13.59
CA LEU A 69 -36.32 5.35 -13.27
C LEU A 69 -35.26 6.46 -13.29
N LEU A 70 -34.05 6.14 -12.81
CA LEU A 70 -32.88 7.01 -12.83
C LEU A 70 -32.13 7.04 -14.18
N LYS A 71 -32.65 6.32 -15.19
CA LYS A 71 -32.10 6.16 -16.54
C LYS A 71 -30.66 5.63 -16.56
N LEU A 72 -30.22 4.96 -15.50
CA LEU A 72 -28.86 4.42 -15.38
C LEU A 72 -28.62 3.26 -16.35
N ASN A 73 -29.67 2.51 -16.71
CA ASN A 73 -29.61 1.45 -17.70
C ASN A 73 -29.19 1.92 -19.11
N LYS A 74 -29.35 3.22 -19.41
CA LYS A 74 -28.96 3.84 -20.68
C LYS A 74 -27.56 4.46 -20.66
N ALA A 75 -26.88 4.46 -19.52
CA ALA A 75 -25.60 5.15 -19.35
C ALA A 75 -24.40 4.41 -19.95
N GLY A 76 -24.53 3.12 -20.27
CA GLY A 76 -23.44 2.34 -20.85
C GLY A 76 -22.21 2.26 -19.94
N ASP A 77 -21.03 2.43 -20.52
CA ASP A 77 -19.74 2.53 -19.84
C ASP A 77 -19.62 3.78 -18.95
N LYS A 78 -20.40 4.83 -19.23
CA LYS A 78 -20.46 6.08 -18.44
C LYS A 78 -21.36 6.00 -17.21
N LEU A 79 -21.70 4.79 -16.76
CA LEU A 79 -22.59 4.56 -15.61
C LEU A 79 -22.10 5.29 -14.36
N PHE A 80 -20.82 5.18 -14.03
CA PHE A 80 -20.25 5.79 -12.82
C PHE A 80 -19.96 7.29 -12.97
N GLU A 81 -20.07 7.84 -14.19
CA GLU A 81 -20.06 9.29 -14.41
C GLU A 81 -21.42 9.92 -14.11
N GLN A 82 -22.48 9.11 -14.00
CA GLN A 82 -23.82 9.63 -13.71
C GLN A 82 -23.95 9.93 -12.21
N PRO A 83 -24.22 11.18 -11.80
CA PRO A 83 -24.26 11.54 -10.38
C PRO A 83 -25.34 10.75 -9.62
N GLN A 84 -26.47 10.45 -10.26
CA GLN A 84 -27.57 9.68 -9.67
C GLN A 84 -27.23 8.21 -9.38
N VAL A 85 -26.08 7.69 -9.84
CA VAL A 85 -25.59 6.35 -9.44
C VAL A 85 -25.32 6.28 -7.93
N VAL A 86 -24.93 7.39 -7.32
CA VAL A 86 -24.68 7.49 -5.86
C VAL A 86 -25.99 7.36 -5.09
N THR A 87 -27.06 8.00 -5.56
CA THR A 87 -28.41 7.87 -4.99
C THR A 87 -28.92 6.45 -5.13
N TRP A 88 -28.73 5.82 -6.29
CA TRP A 88 -29.12 4.43 -6.51
C TRP A 88 -28.36 3.45 -5.60
N ALA A 89 -27.04 3.60 -5.46
CA ALA A 89 -26.24 2.73 -4.59
C ALA A 89 -26.64 2.86 -3.11
N LYS A 90 -27.04 4.06 -2.67
CA LYS A 90 -27.61 4.28 -1.33
C LYS A 90 -28.98 3.62 -1.20
N TYR A 91 -29.85 3.80 -2.20
CA TYR A 91 -31.17 3.17 -2.25
C TYR A 91 -31.07 1.66 -2.12
N LEU A 92 -30.23 1.02 -2.92
CA LEU A 92 -29.99 -0.43 -2.88
C LEU A 92 -29.60 -0.90 -1.47
N GLY A 93 -28.70 -0.18 -0.82
CA GLY A 93 -28.26 -0.50 0.54
C GLY A 93 -29.39 -0.40 1.58
N ASP A 94 -30.28 0.57 1.44
CA ASP A 94 -31.43 0.73 2.34
C ASP A 94 -32.55 -0.28 2.02
N PHE A 95 -32.81 -0.55 0.74
CA PHE A 95 -33.74 -1.59 0.28
C PHE A 95 -33.34 -2.97 0.83
N ASN A 96 -32.07 -3.37 0.68
CA ASN A 96 -31.58 -4.66 1.16
C ASN A 96 -31.66 -4.85 2.69
N LYS A 97 -31.73 -3.76 3.47
CA LYS A 97 -31.94 -3.80 4.92
C LYS A 97 -33.41 -4.00 5.27
N VAL A 98 -34.31 -3.36 4.52
CA VAL A 98 -35.76 -3.47 4.73
C VAL A 98 -36.31 -4.79 4.18
N HIS A 99 -35.73 -5.28 3.08
CA HIS A 99 -36.17 -6.49 2.37
C HIS A 99 -35.06 -7.56 2.36
N PRO A 100 -34.76 -8.20 3.51
CA PRO A 100 -33.65 -9.13 3.61
C PRO A 100 -33.81 -10.38 2.72
N ASP A 101 -35.04 -10.75 2.38
CA ASP A 101 -35.36 -11.92 1.53
C ASP A 101 -35.32 -11.59 0.02
N GLN A 102 -35.18 -10.32 -0.35
CA GLN A 102 -35.16 -9.85 -1.74
C GLN A 102 -33.87 -9.11 -2.09
N LYS A 103 -32.77 -9.43 -1.38
CA LYS A 103 -31.48 -8.76 -1.58
C LYS A 103 -30.98 -8.90 -3.00
N THR A 104 -30.50 -7.80 -3.56
CA THR A 104 -29.70 -7.77 -4.79
C THR A 104 -28.39 -7.03 -4.56
N THR A 105 -27.47 -7.03 -5.53
CA THR A 105 -26.10 -6.52 -5.38
C THR A 105 -25.83 -5.40 -6.37
N LEU A 106 -24.74 -4.63 -6.17
CA LEU A 106 -24.36 -3.62 -7.16
C LEU A 106 -23.92 -4.31 -8.46
N ILE A 107 -23.21 -5.43 -8.33
CA ILE A 107 -22.70 -6.20 -9.47
C ILE A 107 -23.81 -6.78 -10.35
N SER A 108 -25.00 -7.09 -9.81
CA SER A 108 -26.09 -7.66 -10.63
C SER A 108 -26.44 -6.76 -11.81
N THR A 109 -26.37 -5.44 -11.63
CA THR A 109 -26.59 -4.44 -12.69
C THR A 109 -25.46 -4.34 -13.72
N LEU A 110 -24.29 -4.88 -13.40
CA LEU A 110 -23.09 -4.89 -14.25
C LEU A 110 -22.90 -6.21 -15.00
N THR A 111 -23.71 -7.24 -14.73
CA THR A 111 -23.59 -8.58 -15.34
C THR A 111 -23.72 -8.61 -16.86
N LYS A 112 -24.29 -7.55 -17.46
CA LYS A 112 -24.39 -7.38 -18.92
C LYS A 112 -23.07 -6.99 -19.60
N TYR A 113 -22.09 -6.50 -18.84
CA TYR A 113 -20.76 -6.19 -19.35
C TYR A 113 -19.88 -7.43 -19.21
N ASP A 114 -18.94 -7.61 -20.14
CA ASP A 114 -17.87 -8.58 -19.93
C ASP A 114 -17.01 -8.18 -18.71
N GLU A 115 -16.31 -9.16 -18.14
CA GLU A 115 -15.57 -8.96 -16.90
C GLU A 115 -14.48 -7.89 -17.01
N GLN A 116 -13.82 -7.79 -18.17
CA GLN A 116 -12.77 -6.80 -18.38
C GLN A 116 -13.37 -5.39 -18.39
N THR A 117 -14.44 -5.18 -19.16
CA THR A 117 -15.17 -3.90 -19.18
C THR A 117 -15.68 -3.51 -17.79
N MET A 118 -16.26 -4.45 -17.04
CA MET A 118 -16.72 -4.20 -15.68
C MET A 118 -15.59 -3.77 -14.75
N VAL A 119 -14.42 -4.42 -14.84
CA VAL A 119 -13.26 -4.04 -14.03
C VAL A 119 -12.68 -2.69 -14.45
N ASP A 120 -12.70 -2.35 -15.74
CA ASP A 120 -12.26 -1.04 -16.22
C ASP A 120 -13.17 0.08 -15.69
N MET A 121 -14.48 -0.13 -15.71
CA MET A 121 -15.45 0.78 -15.11
C MET A 121 -15.25 0.91 -13.59
N LEU A 122 -14.95 -0.20 -12.90
CA LEU A 122 -14.66 -0.24 -11.47
C LEU A 122 -13.41 0.57 -11.12
N VAL A 123 -12.31 0.38 -11.86
CA VAL A 123 -11.05 1.11 -11.64
C VAL A 123 -11.24 2.60 -11.92
N ALA A 124 -12.02 2.97 -12.94
CA ALA A 124 -12.37 4.37 -13.20
C ALA A 124 -13.21 4.97 -12.07
N ALA A 125 -14.23 4.24 -11.59
CA ALA A 125 -15.08 4.67 -10.49
C ALA A 125 -14.30 4.84 -9.18
N HIS A 126 -13.28 4.02 -8.92
CA HIS A 126 -12.43 4.12 -7.75
C HIS A 126 -11.62 5.42 -7.71
N LYS A 127 -11.22 5.95 -8.87
CA LYS A 127 -10.43 7.19 -8.96
C LYS A 127 -11.24 8.46 -8.67
N VAL A 128 -12.56 8.36 -8.60
CA VAL A 128 -13.45 9.50 -8.37
C VAL A 128 -13.99 9.43 -6.93
N PRO A 129 -13.75 10.46 -6.08
CA PRO A 129 -14.11 10.41 -4.64
C PRO A 129 -15.58 10.08 -4.36
N THR A 130 -16.51 10.54 -5.20
CA THR A 130 -17.95 10.29 -5.00
C THR A 130 -18.37 8.85 -5.31
N THR A 131 -17.57 8.10 -6.08
CA THR A 131 -17.85 6.72 -6.50
C THR A 131 -16.84 5.70 -5.96
N GLU A 132 -15.81 6.14 -5.25
CA GLU A 132 -14.78 5.27 -4.66
C GLU A 132 -15.40 4.16 -3.79
N GLN A 133 -16.31 4.52 -2.89
CA GLN A 133 -16.97 3.56 -2.01
C GLN A 133 -17.92 2.61 -2.77
N ILE A 134 -18.46 3.03 -3.92
CA ILE A 134 -19.27 2.17 -4.79
C ILE A 134 -18.36 1.14 -5.44
N ALA A 135 -17.18 1.56 -5.91
CA ALA A 135 -16.18 0.67 -6.47
C ALA A 135 -15.75 -0.40 -5.46
N VAL A 136 -15.37 0.00 -4.23
CA VAL A 136 -14.98 -0.94 -3.18
C VAL A 136 -16.08 -1.96 -2.88
N ARG A 137 -17.35 -1.55 -2.87
CA ARG A 137 -18.48 -2.48 -2.68
C ARG A 137 -18.66 -3.46 -3.84
N ILE A 138 -18.53 -2.99 -5.08
CA ILE A 138 -18.58 -3.87 -6.26
C ILE A 138 -17.43 -4.90 -6.22
N GLN A 139 -16.23 -4.47 -5.81
CA GLN A 139 -15.10 -5.40 -5.62
C GLN A 139 -15.42 -6.44 -4.53
N ALA A 140 -16.08 -6.05 -3.45
CA ALA A 140 -16.50 -6.98 -2.40
C ALA A 140 -17.53 -7.99 -2.94
N ASP A 141 -18.48 -7.56 -3.76
CA ASP A 141 -19.44 -8.46 -4.44
C ASP A 141 -18.73 -9.43 -5.40
N LEU A 142 -17.69 -8.94 -6.11
CA LEU A 142 -16.88 -9.74 -7.02
C LEU A 142 -16.05 -10.83 -6.33
N THR A 143 -15.64 -10.58 -5.09
CA THR A 143 -14.79 -11.49 -4.30
C THR A 143 -15.37 -12.90 -4.30
N ASN A 144 -16.66 -13.06 -4.00
CA ASN A 144 -17.32 -14.38 -3.98
C ASN A 144 -17.32 -15.04 -5.37
N ALA A 145 -17.63 -14.28 -6.42
CA ALA A 145 -17.65 -14.81 -7.79
C ALA A 145 -16.26 -15.25 -8.27
N TRP A 146 -15.22 -14.50 -7.90
CA TRP A 146 -13.83 -14.85 -8.19
C TRP A 146 -13.37 -16.07 -7.41
N LEU A 147 -13.74 -16.17 -6.13
CA LEU A 147 -13.46 -17.34 -5.30
C LEU A 147 -14.11 -18.58 -5.90
N THR A 148 -15.41 -18.57 -6.22
CA THR A 148 -16.09 -19.74 -6.82
C THR A 148 -15.43 -20.22 -8.11
N LYS A 149 -14.89 -19.28 -8.91
CA LYS A 149 -14.15 -19.57 -10.15
C LYS A 149 -12.66 -19.88 -9.92
N GLN A 150 -12.20 -19.92 -8.67
CA GLN A 150 -10.82 -20.14 -8.26
C GLN A 150 -9.82 -19.22 -9.00
N LYS A 151 -10.17 -17.96 -9.21
CA LYS A 151 -9.27 -17.03 -9.91
C LYS A 151 -8.03 -16.76 -9.06
N SER A 152 -6.84 -16.86 -9.66
CA SER A 152 -5.60 -16.62 -8.94
C SER A 152 -5.55 -15.19 -8.39
N PRO A 153 -5.17 -14.97 -7.12
CA PRO A 153 -4.87 -13.65 -6.58
C PRO A 153 -3.94 -12.83 -7.47
N THR A 154 -2.92 -13.45 -8.08
CA THR A 154 -1.99 -12.77 -8.99
C THR A 154 -2.67 -12.24 -10.26
N ASP A 155 -3.70 -12.94 -10.76
CA ASP A 155 -4.46 -12.51 -11.93
C ASP A 155 -5.43 -11.38 -11.57
N ILE A 156 -6.11 -11.49 -10.42
CA ILE A 156 -6.98 -10.41 -9.91
C ILE A 156 -6.19 -9.13 -9.66
N PHE A 157 -4.98 -9.24 -9.11
CA PHE A 157 -4.09 -8.09 -8.88
C PHE A 157 -3.83 -7.30 -10.17
N LYS A 158 -3.51 -8.02 -11.25
CA LYS A 158 -3.27 -7.43 -12.58
C LYS A 158 -4.55 -6.90 -13.21
N MET A 159 -5.66 -7.64 -13.09
CA MET A 159 -6.96 -7.25 -13.63
C MET A 159 -7.44 -5.93 -13.01
N LEU A 160 -7.24 -5.74 -11.71
CA LEU A 160 -7.50 -4.48 -10.99
C LEU A 160 -6.48 -3.37 -11.27
N LYS A 161 -5.52 -3.59 -12.18
CA LYS A 161 -4.44 -2.66 -12.56
C LYS A 161 -3.53 -2.21 -11.40
N LEU A 162 -3.51 -2.97 -10.30
CA LEU A 162 -2.70 -2.67 -9.11
C LEU A 162 -1.20 -2.78 -9.39
N ASN A 163 -0.81 -3.54 -10.42
CA ASN A 163 0.59 -3.63 -10.88
C ASN A 163 1.11 -2.37 -11.56
N THR A 164 0.22 -1.40 -11.85
CA THR A 164 0.59 -0.11 -12.45
C THR A 164 0.57 1.03 -11.43
N GLU A 165 0.09 0.77 -10.22
CA GLU A 165 0.12 1.72 -9.12
C GLU A 165 1.56 1.92 -8.65
N GLY A 166 1.92 3.18 -8.37
CA GLY A 166 3.23 3.56 -7.85
C GLY A 166 3.27 3.51 -6.32
N ASP A 167 3.86 4.54 -5.73
CA ASP A 167 4.11 4.62 -4.28
C ASP A 167 2.84 4.63 -3.42
N THR A 168 1.67 4.94 -4.01
CA THR A 168 0.37 5.00 -3.35
C THR A 168 -0.39 3.66 -3.31
N LEU A 169 0.22 2.56 -3.78
CA LEU A 169 -0.45 1.25 -3.84
C LEU A 169 -1.05 0.83 -2.49
N LEU A 170 -0.33 1.03 -1.39
CA LEU A 170 -0.77 0.59 -0.05
C LEU A 170 -1.94 1.44 0.50
N GLU A 171 -2.18 2.61 -0.07
CA GLU A 171 -3.31 3.48 0.27
C GLU A 171 -4.54 3.19 -0.61
N ASN A 172 -4.37 2.40 -1.67
CA ASN A 172 -5.43 2.08 -2.61
C ASN A 172 -6.44 1.10 -1.98
N SER A 173 -7.70 1.53 -1.83
CA SER A 173 -8.75 0.69 -1.25
C SER A 173 -9.00 -0.62 -2.03
N LEU A 174 -8.77 -0.66 -3.34
CA LEU A 174 -8.82 -1.90 -4.13
C LEU A 174 -7.67 -2.85 -3.80
N PHE A 175 -6.49 -2.32 -3.45
CA PHE A 175 -5.38 -3.15 -2.96
C PHE A 175 -5.71 -3.79 -1.61
N ILE A 176 -6.25 -3.01 -0.67
CA ILE A 176 -6.68 -3.53 0.65
C ILE A 176 -7.78 -4.59 0.49
N ALA A 177 -8.69 -4.42 -0.45
CA ALA A 177 -9.72 -5.41 -0.70
C ALA A 177 -9.18 -6.66 -1.41
N TRP A 178 -8.17 -6.49 -2.27
CA TRP A 178 -7.45 -7.60 -2.89
C TRP A 178 -6.58 -8.42 -1.90
N THR A 179 -5.99 -7.80 -0.87
CA THR A 179 -5.27 -8.57 0.17
C THR A 179 -6.22 -9.49 0.91
N LYS A 180 -7.42 -8.99 1.28
CA LYS A 180 -8.49 -9.83 1.88
C LYS A 180 -8.95 -10.95 0.95
N TYR A 181 -9.11 -10.66 -0.34
CA TYR A 181 -9.41 -11.71 -1.34
C TYR A 181 -8.34 -12.80 -1.34
N THR A 182 -7.06 -12.42 -1.28
CA THR A 182 -5.93 -13.35 -1.23
C THR A 182 -5.97 -14.22 0.01
N ASP A 183 -6.30 -13.65 1.18
CA ASP A 183 -6.47 -14.40 2.42
C ASP A 183 -7.61 -15.42 2.32
N TYR A 184 -8.78 -15.01 1.82
CA TYR A 184 -9.91 -15.92 1.60
C TYR A 184 -9.58 -17.03 0.59
N TYR A 185 -8.87 -16.70 -0.49
CA TYR A 185 -8.43 -17.68 -1.48
C TYR A 185 -7.52 -18.74 -0.84
N ASN A 186 -6.52 -18.31 -0.06
CA ASN A 186 -5.59 -19.22 0.63
C ASN A 186 -6.29 -20.08 1.71
N LEU A 187 -7.32 -19.52 2.37
CA LEU A 187 -8.15 -20.24 3.33
C LEU A 187 -9.09 -21.27 2.67
N MET A 188 -9.45 -21.08 1.41
CA MET A 188 -10.35 -22.00 0.70
C MET A 188 -9.59 -23.04 -0.13
N TYR A 189 -8.41 -22.67 -0.62
CA TYR A 189 -7.60 -23.47 -1.54
C TYR A 189 -6.22 -23.76 -0.94
N HIS A 190 -6.15 -24.75 -0.05
CA HIS A 190 -4.97 -25.07 0.77
C HIS A 190 -3.82 -25.79 0.05
N LYS A 191 -3.89 -25.99 -1.27
CA LYS A 191 -2.84 -26.75 -1.97
C LYS A 191 -1.53 -25.97 -2.00
N GLU A 192 -1.60 -24.67 -2.25
CA GLU A 192 -0.46 -23.76 -2.24
C GLU A 192 -0.92 -22.39 -1.74
N THR A 193 -0.39 -21.95 -0.61
CA THR A 193 -0.61 -20.59 -0.13
C THR A 193 0.10 -19.61 -1.07
N ILE A 194 -0.61 -18.57 -1.51
CA ILE A 194 -0.05 -17.47 -2.30
C ILE A 194 0.15 -16.27 -1.36
N PRO A 195 1.38 -16.00 -0.87
CA PRO A 195 1.63 -14.83 -0.06
C PRO A 195 1.37 -13.56 -0.88
N VAL A 196 0.75 -12.55 -0.28
CA VAL A 196 0.59 -11.22 -0.92
C VAL A 196 1.92 -10.73 -1.49
N ILE A 197 3.01 -10.91 -0.73
CA ILE A 197 4.34 -10.45 -1.11
C ILE A 197 4.92 -11.16 -2.35
N SER A 198 4.53 -12.41 -2.64
CA SER A 198 5.00 -13.10 -3.85
C SER A 198 4.38 -12.49 -5.11
N THR A 199 3.13 -12.02 -5.03
CA THR A 199 2.52 -11.27 -6.12
C THR A 199 3.19 -9.91 -6.30
N LEU A 200 3.49 -9.20 -5.20
CA LEU A 200 4.17 -7.91 -5.26
C LEU A 200 5.58 -8.02 -5.89
N THR A 201 6.37 -9.03 -5.52
CA THR A 201 7.72 -9.23 -6.08
C THR A 201 7.73 -9.66 -7.55
N LYS A 202 6.60 -10.17 -8.07
CA LYS A 202 6.42 -10.46 -9.51
C LYS A 202 6.28 -9.20 -10.35
N TYR A 203 5.65 -8.15 -9.82
CA TYR A 203 5.35 -6.92 -10.57
C TYR A 203 6.28 -5.75 -10.22
N PHE A 204 6.83 -5.71 -9.01
CA PHE A 204 7.74 -4.66 -8.56
C PHE A 204 9.15 -5.19 -8.35
N SER A 205 10.15 -4.44 -8.80
CA SER A 205 11.54 -4.75 -8.49
C SER A 205 11.77 -4.72 -6.96
N ASN A 206 12.71 -5.51 -6.46
CA ASN A 206 12.99 -5.56 -5.02
C ASN A 206 13.34 -4.18 -4.44
N LYS A 207 14.09 -3.36 -5.18
CA LYS A 207 14.38 -1.97 -4.82
C LYS A 207 13.10 -1.13 -4.72
N ASN A 208 12.26 -1.16 -5.75
CA ASN A 208 11.04 -0.32 -5.79
C ASN A 208 10.06 -0.76 -4.70
N LEU A 209 9.85 -2.08 -4.54
CA LEU A 209 8.99 -2.63 -3.50
C LEU A 209 9.49 -2.26 -2.10
N ALA A 210 10.79 -2.44 -1.81
CA ALA A 210 11.36 -2.04 -0.53
C ALA A 210 11.20 -0.53 -0.28
N SER A 211 11.40 0.31 -1.31
CA SER A 211 11.24 1.76 -1.20
C SER A 211 9.80 2.16 -0.92
N MET A 212 8.85 1.57 -1.65
CA MET A 212 7.41 1.77 -1.45
C MET A 212 6.99 1.39 -0.03
N LEU A 213 7.44 0.23 0.46
CA LEU A 213 7.13 -0.22 1.81
C LEU A 213 7.76 0.67 2.90
N VAL A 214 8.97 1.19 2.68
CA VAL A 214 9.62 2.13 3.62
C VAL A 214 8.92 3.50 3.62
N ALA A 215 8.42 3.96 2.47
CA ALA A 215 7.64 5.19 2.40
C ALA A 215 6.27 5.02 3.10
N ALA A 216 5.57 3.93 2.79
CA ALA A 216 4.26 3.62 3.37
C ALA A 216 4.33 3.36 4.89
N SER A 217 5.45 2.87 5.42
CA SER A 217 5.63 2.71 6.87
C SER A 217 5.78 4.04 7.62
N LYS A 218 5.91 5.17 6.92
CA LYS A 218 5.93 6.51 7.53
C LYS A 218 4.56 7.21 7.49
N ASN A 219 3.60 6.66 6.76
CA ASN A 219 2.24 7.19 6.71
C ASN A 219 1.37 6.41 7.72
N PRO A 220 0.77 7.09 8.73
CA PRO A 220 -0.06 6.43 9.75
C PRO A 220 -1.19 5.56 9.19
N ASN A 221 -1.73 5.89 8.00
CA ASN A 221 -2.82 5.14 7.38
C ASN A 221 -2.38 3.80 6.78
N SER A 222 -1.09 3.64 6.48
CA SER A 222 -0.53 2.43 5.85
C SER A 222 0.57 1.77 6.68
N GLU A 223 0.89 2.31 7.87
CA GLU A 223 2.02 1.88 8.69
C GLU A 223 1.96 0.40 9.05
N ASP A 224 0.82 -0.06 9.57
CA ASP A 224 0.64 -1.45 10.01
C ASP A 224 0.80 -2.44 8.85
N LEU A 225 0.14 -2.16 7.73
CA LEU A 225 0.19 -3.00 6.53
C LEU A 225 1.59 -3.00 5.92
N ALA A 226 2.24 -1.83 5.82
CA ALA A 226 3.59 -1.71 5.32
C ALA A 226 4.57 -2.50 6.19
N THR A 227 4.47 -2.39 7.52
CA THR A 227 5.33 -3.10 8.47
C THR A 227 5.11 -4.62 8.38
N GLN A 228 3.86 -5.07 8.21
CA GLN A 228 3.57 -6.48 7.96
C GLN A 228 4.22 -6.95 6.66
N LEU A 229 4.03 -6.23 5.56
CA LEU A 229 4.58 -6.60 4.26
C LEU A 229 6.12 -6.55 4.22
N GLN A 230 6.75 -5.66 4.99
CA GLN A 230 8.20 -5.66 5.17
C GLN A 230 8.66 -6.96 5.83
N ARG A 231 8.00 -7.42 6.89
CA ARG A 231 8.33 -8.72 7.53
C ARG A 231 8.11 -9.89 6.58
N ASP A 232 7.01 -9.87 5.83
CA ASP A 232 6.69 -10.92 4.87
C ASP A 232 7.68 -10.95 3.70
N LEU A 233 8.22 -9.79 3.29
CA LEU A 233 9.29 -9.70 2.30
C LEU A 233 10.58 -10.39 2.77
N LEU A 234 10.97 -10.20 4.04
CA LEU A 234 12.14 -10.88 4.59
C LEU A 234 11.96 -12.40 4.62
N LYS A 235 10.79 -12.86 5.08
CA LYS A 235 10.43 -14.28 5.09
C LYS A 235 10.44 -14.87 3.68
N TYR A 236 9.84 -14.16 2.73
CA TYR A 236 9.76 -14.59 1.35
C TYR A 236 11.15 -14.67 0.70
N TRP A 237 12.03 -13.68 0.91
CA TRP A 237 13.40 -13.79 0.41
C TRP A 237 14.12 -15.02 0.96
N LEU A 238 13.93 -15.34 2.24
CA LEU A 238 14.51 -16.53 2.85
C LEU A 238 13.92 -17.83 2.28
N SER A 239 12.60 -17.93 2.11
CA SER A 239 11.95 -19.14 1.54
C SER A 239 12.39 -19.42 0.11
N GLU A 240 12.65 -18.36 -0.67
CA GLU A 240 13.21 -18.44 -2.02
C GLU A 240 14.73 -18.75 -2.02
N GLY A 241 15.34 -18.96 -0.86
CA GLY A 241 16.75 -19.32 -0.73
C GLY A 241 17.73 -18.19 -1.04
N ASN A 242 17.28 -16.93 -1.03
CA ASN A 242 18.15 -15.81 -1.38
C ASN A 242 19.25 -15.61 -0.34
N ALA A 243 20.50 -15.46 -0.80
CA ALA A 243 21.59 -15.09 0.09
C ALA A 243 21.58 -13.56 0.37
N PRO A 244 22.04 -13.09 1.54
CA PRO A 244 22.08 -11.64 1.79
C PRO A 244 22.91 -10.83 0.79
N SER A 245 23.97 -11.40 0.19
CA SER A 245 24.72 -10.75 -0.89
C SER A 245 23.92 -10.62 -2.19
N TYR A 246 23.03 -11.58 -2.46
CA TYR A 246 22.10 -11.50 -3.58
C TYR A 246 21.05 -10.42 -3.34
N VAL A 247 20.43 -10.39 -2.15
CA VAL A 247 19.43 -9.35 -1.79
C VAL A 247 20.05 -7.95 -1.85
N PHE A 248 21.30 -7.77 -1.39
CA PHE A 248 22.03 -6.50 -1.52
C PHE A 248 22.02 -5.98 -2.96
N ARG A 249 22.35 -6.86 -3.92
CA ARG A 249 22.36 -6.56 -5.37
C ARG A 249 20.96 -6.32 -5.94
N ARG A 250 19.96 -7.08 -5.48
CA ARG A 250 18.56 -6.91 -5.93
C ARG A 250 17.93 -5.61 -5.43
N LEU A 251 18.38 -5.11 -4.29
CA LEU A 251 18.05 -3.77 -3.79
C LEU A 251 18.87 -2.66 -4.47
N GLN A 252 19.86 -3.03 -5.30
CA GLN A 252 20.77 -2.12 -6.00
C GLN A 252 21.58 -1.23 -5.04
N LEU A 253 21.87 -1.72 -3.84
CA LEU A 253 22.63 -0.99 -2.83
C LEU A 253 24.08 -0.77 -3.29
N GLU A 254 24.64 -1.64 -4.12
CA GLU A 254 25.95 -1.47 -4.74
C GLU A 254 26.04 -0.25 -5.67
N LYS A 255 24.89 0.21 -6.21
CA LYS A 255 24.84 1.38 -7.11
C LYS A 255 24.82 2.71 -6.39
N THR A 256 24.67 2.70 -5.07
CA THR A 256 24.62 3.92 -4.24
C THR A 256 26.00 4.56 -4.05
N GLY A 257 27.07 3.79 -4.23
CA GLY A 257 28.44 4.26 -4.04
C GLY A 257 28.65 4.78 -2.62
N GLU A 258 29.35 5.91 -2.48
CA GLU A 258 29.65 6.49 -1.16
C GLU A 258 28.41 6.91 -0.35
N LYS A 259 27.24 7.01 -0.99
CA LYS A 259 25.95 7.34 -0.36
C LYS A 259 25.18 6.12 0.16
N LEU A 260 25.82 4.96 0.31
CA LEU A 260 25.17 3.75 0.79
C LEU A 260 24.41 3.93 2.10
N PHE A 261 25.02 4.62 3.06
CA PHE A 261 24.44 4.82 4.40
C PHE A 261 23.33 5.87 4.42
N ASP A 262 23.18 6.66 3.35
CA ASP A 262 22.06 7.57 3.14
C ASP A 262 20.85 6.86 2.52
N SER A 263 21.01 5.61 2.07
CA SER A 263 19.96 4.87 1.38
C SER A 263 18.81 4.52 2.34
N PRO A 264 17.56 4.93 2.03
CA PRO A 264 16.42 4.68 2.91
C PRO A 264 16.08 3.18 3.03
N ILE A 265 16.55 2.34 2.11
CA ILE A 265 16.31 0.89 2.08
C ILE A 265 17.52 0.07 2.57
N LEU A 266 18.61 0.71 3.02
CA LEU A 266 19.73 0.00 3.62
C LEU A 266 19.26 -0.80 4.83
N ASN A 267 18.42 -0.21 5.68
CA ASN A 267 17.91 -0.88 6.87
C ASN A 267 17.09 -2.14 6.53
N THR A 268 16.39 -2.17 5.40
CA THR A 268 15.68 -3.37 4.92
C THR A 268 16.65 -4.53 4.69
N TRP A 269 17.81 -4.27 4.09
CA TRP A 269 18.85 -5.29 3.92
C TRP A 269 19.49 -5.73 5.24
N VAL A 270 19.70 -4.79 6.16
CA VAL A 270 20.26 -5.06 7.48
C VAL A 270 19.36 -6.00 8.27
N LEU A 271 18.07 -5.69 8.33
CA LEU A 271 17.06 -6.55 8.95
C LEU A 271 17.01 -7.92 8.29
N TYR A 272 17.20 -8.00 6.96
CA TYR A 272 17.29 -9.28 6.27
C TYR A 272 18.51 -10.09 6.69
N VAL A 273 19.70 -9.47 6.80
CA VAL A 273 20.92 -10.16 7.26
C VAL A 273 20.74 -10.71 8.67
N GLU A 274 20.14 -9.93 9.56
CA GLU A 274 19.85 -10.35 10.93
C GLU A 274 18.86 -11.52 10.96
N TYR A 275 17.76 -11.40 10.22
CA TYR A 275 16.76 -12.46 10.09
C TYR A 275 17.38 -13.75 9.51
N PHE A 276 18.17 -13.65 8.44
CA PHE A 276 18.84 -14.79 7.82
C PHE A 276 19.77 -15.51 8.80
N ARG A 277 20.57 -14.78 9.59
CA ARG A 277 21.46 -15.36 10.60
C ARG A 277 20.70 -16.08 11.70
N LYS A 278 19.57 -15.49 12.14
CA LYS A 278 18.71 -16.08 13.17
C LYS A 278 18.12 -17.41 12.70
N GLU A 279 17.59 -17.45 11.48
CA GLU A 279 16.95 -18.65 10.93
C GLU A 279 17.96 -19.68 10.38
N ASN A 280 19.21 -19.28 10.13
CA ASN A 280 20.28 -20.15 9.62
C ASN A 280 21.56 -20.02 10.46
N PRO A 281 21.57 -20.44 11.74
CA PRO A 281 22.71 -20.22 12.65
C PRO A 281 24.02 -20.88 12.16
N THR A 282 23.93 -21.93 11.33
CA THR A 282 25.08 -22.61 10.75
C THR A 282 25.68 -21.87 9.54
N ARG A 283 24.88 -21.03 8.85
CA ARG A 283 25.32 -20.26 7.69
C ARG A 283 25.90 -18.92 8.14
N LYS A 284 27.22 -18.86 8.28
CA LYS A 284 27.92 -17.64 8.65
C LYS A 284 27.82 -16.60 7.53
N VAL A 285 27.12 -15.49 7.80
CA VAL A 285 27.06 -14.32 6.91
C VAL A 285 27.81 -13.15 7.54
N ASN A 286 28.84 -12.65 6.86
CA ASN A 286 29.58 -11.46 7.28
C ASN A 286 29.21 -10.26 6.40
N MET A 287 28.55 -9.27 7.01
CA MET A 287 28.11 -8.05 6.35
C MET A 287 29.28 -7.27 5.76
N LEU A 288 30.40 -7.18 6.48
CA LEU A 288 31.61 -6.51 6.00
C LEU A 288 32.17 -7.18 4.75
N SER A 289 32.12 -8.52 4.66
CA SER A 289 32.59 -9.24 3.47
C SER A 289 31.78 -8.85 2.24
N ILE A 290 30.44 -8.77 2.37
CA ILE A 290 29.55 -8.35 1.29
C ILE A 290 29.86 -6.92 0.85
N LEU A 291 30.03 -6.00 1.81
CA LEU A 291 30.42 -4.61 1.48
C LEU A 291 31.76 -4.57 0.74
N LYS A 292 32.75 -5.34 1.17
CA LYS A 292 34.09 -5.37 0.55
C LYS A 292 34.14 -6.02 -0.85
N GLU A 293 33.11 -6.73 -1.27
CA GLU A 293 32.96 -7.16 -2.67
C GLU A 293 32.78 -5.96 -3.62
N HIS A 294 32.17 -4.88 -3.11
CA HIS A 294 31.83 -3.68 -3.88
C HIS A 294 32.73 -2.48 -3.53
N TYR A 295 33.09 -2.31 -2.27
CA TYR A 295 33.95 -1.23 -1.76
C TYR A 295 35.36 -1.77 -1.46
N LYS A 296 36.15 -2.02 -2.52
CA LYS A 296 37.47 -2.66 -2.41
C LYS A 296 38.53 -1.78 -1.74
N HIS A 297 38.38 -0.47 -1.81
CA HIS A 297 39.30 0.48 -1.20
C HIS A 297 38.93 0.69 0.27
N ASP A 298 39.76 0.17 1.16
CA ASP A 298 39.53 0.21 2.61
C ASP A 298 39.36 1.63 3.16
N GLY A 299 40.07 2.62 2.61
CA GLY A 299 39.89 4.02 2.98
C GLY A 299 38.52 4.60 2.62
N VAL A 300 37.95 4.19 1.48
CA VAL A 300 36.62 4.66 1.07
C VAL A 300 35.56 4.08 2.02
N LEU A 301 35.56 2.76 2.23
CA LEU A 301 34.61 2.10 3.11
C LEU A 301 34.74 2.58 4.56
N ALA A 302 35.98 2.74 5.05
CA ALA A 302 36.22 3.26 6.39
C ALA A 302 35.68 4.68 6.58
N ASN A 303 35.92 5.56 5.60
CA ASN A 303 35.39 6.92 5.66
C ASN A 303 33.85 6.95 5.62
N MET A 304 33.22 6.14 4.76
CA MET A 304 31.76 6.01 4.72
C MET A 304 31.19 5.56 6.08
N LEU A 305 31.81 4.56 6.71
CA LEU A 305 31.42 4.06 8.03
C LEU A 305 31.58 5.14 9.11
N VAL A 306 32.72 5.83 9.11
CA VAL A 306 32.98 6.93 10.05
C VAL A 306 31.92 8.02 9.94
N GLU A 307 31.55 8.46 8.73
CA GLU A 307 30.48 9.46 8.58
C GLU A 307 29.13 8.91 9.04
N ALA A 308 28.82 7.64 8.75
CA ALA A 308 27.61 6.98 9.24
C ALA A 308 27.56 6.84 10.78
N THR A 309 28.70 6.83 11.48
CA THR A 309 28.69 6.85 12.96
C THR A 309 28.15 8.15 13.56
N LYS A 310 28.08 9.23 12.77
CA LYS A 310 27.57 10.53 13.20
C LYS A 310 26.06 10.66 13.09
N VAL A 311 25.40 9.71 12.42
CA VAL A 311 23.96 9.74 12.16
C VAL A 311 23.28 8.70 13.04
N ASP A 312 22.36 9.12 13.92
CA ASP A 312 21.73 8.24 14.91
C ASP A 312 21.14 6.94 14.31
N SER A 313 20.51 7.03 13.14
CA SER A 313 19.87 5.89 12.48
C SER A 313 20.85 4.84 11.94
N THR A 314 22.11 5.22 11.66
CA THR A 314 23.14 4.32 11.13
C THR A 314 24.31 4.11 12.10
N GLN A 315 24.34 4.84 13.22
CA GLN A 315 25.45 4.84 14.16
C GLN A 315 25.83 3.44 14.64
N LYS A 316 24.86 2.68 15.13
CA LYS A 316 25.09 1.35 15.71
C LYS A 316 25.68 0.37 14.70
N ILE A 317 25.11 0.34 13.48
CA ILE A 317 25.59 -0.57 12.44
C ILE A 317 26.95 -0.15 11.91
N ALA A 318 27.17 1.16 11.75
CA ALA A 318 28.43 1.70 11.29
C ALA A 318 29.57 1.40 12.27
N ALA A 319 29.34 1.56 13.58
CA ALA A 319 30.31 1.21 14.62
C ALA A 319 30.67 -0.28 14.58
N ASN A 320 29.68 -1.18 14.53
CA ASN A 320 29.91 -2.62 14.47
C ASN A 320 30.70 -3.05 13.21
N LEU A 321 30.43 -2.41 12.08
CA LEU A 321 31.16 -2.65 10.82
C LEU A 321 32.58 -2.09 10.88
N LEU A 322 32.79 -0.95 11.55
CA LEU A 322 34.09 -0.35 11.75
C LEU A 322 34.97 -1.21 12.67
N ASP A 323 34.41 -1.76 13.75
CA ASP A 323 35.08 -2.75 14.61
C ASP A 323 35.45 -4.01 13.82
N SER A 324 34.54 -4.50 12.99
CA SER A 324 34.83 -5.64 12.11
C SER A 324 35.96 -5.34 11.13
N LEU A 325 36.05 -4.10 10.65
CA LEU A 325 37.06 -3.64 9.70
C LEU A 325 38.42 -3.48 10.37
N THR A 326 38.49 -2.92 11.58
CA THR A 326 39.74 -2.82 12.36
C THR A 326 40.28 -4.19 12.75
N LEU A 327 39.42 -5.12 13.19
CA LEU A 327 39.81 -6.51 13.45
C LEU A 327 40.39 -7.17 12.19
N ARG A 328 39.78 -6.93 11.03
CA ARG A 328 40.28 -7.43 9.75
C ARG A 328 41.63 -6.81 9.39
N TRP A 329 41.82 -5.51 9.58
CA TRP A 329 43.12 -4.85 9.34
C TRP A 329 44.21 -5.40 10.25
N MET A 330 43.91 -5.61 11.52
CA MET A 330 44.81 -6.19 12.51
C MET A 330 45.23 -7.60 12.08
N TYR A 331 44.26 -8.46 11.73
CA TYR A 331 44.54 -9.82 11.23
C TYR A 331 45.45 -9.82 9.98
N ASN A 332 45.23 -8.87 9.06
CA ASN A 332 46.01 -8.72 7.84
C ASN A 332 47.30 -7.89 8.02
N LYS A 333 47.72 -7.62 9.26
CA LYS A 333 48.93 -6.86 9.60
C LYS A 333 49.02 -5.52 8.85
N LYS A 334 47.91 -4.78 8.75
CA LYS A 334 47.93 -3.46 8.11
C LYS A 334 48.62 -2.46 9.05
N PRO A 335 49.65 -1.73 8.59
CA PRO A 335 50.42 -0.85 9.47
C PRO A 335 49.56 0.32 9.95
N PRO A 336 49.77 0.83 11.18
CA PRO A 336 49.04 1.97 11.72
C PRO A 336 49.06 3.19 10.79
N THR A 337 50.16 3.44 10.08
CA THR A 337 50.28 4.55 9.11
C THR A 337 49.26 4.46 7.96
N SER A 338 48.92 3.25 7.49
CA SER A 338 47.86 3.07 6.47
C SER A 338 46.48 3.29 7.06
N VAL A 339 46.23 2.78 8.28
CA VAL A 339 44.95 2.94 8.98
C VAL A 339 44.69 4.41 9.32
N TYR A 340 45.71 5.16 9.74
CA TYR A 340 45.66 6.60 9.96
C TYR A 340 45.14 7.36 8.73
N LYS A 341 45.69 7.02 7.54
CA LYS A 341 45.28 7.60 6.25
C LYS A 341 43.87 7.18 5.86
N TRP A 342 43.51 5.91 6.00
CA TRP A 342 42.19 5.39 5.63
C TRP A 342 41.06 5.95 6.48
N LEU A 343 41.31 6.20 7.77
CA LEU A 343 40.36 6.83 8.67
C LEU A 343 40.35 8.37 8.56
N ARG A 344 41.28 8.95 7.79
CA ARG A 344 41.47 10.41 7.67
C ARG A 344 41.62 11.09 9.04
N VAL A 345 42.43 10.50 9.91
CA VAL A 345 42.59 10.96 11.29
C VAL A 345 43.11 12.40 11.34
N GLN A 346 44.02 12.76 10.43
CA GLN A 346 44.59 14.12 10.30
C GLN A 346 43.55 15.22 10.07
N ASP A 347 42.41 14.89 9.47
CA ASP A 347 41.35 15.86 9.13
C ASP A 347 40.35 16.01 10.29
N ARG A 348 40.64 15.41 11.46
CA ARG A 348 39.68 15.23 12.56
C ARG A 348 40.30 15.57 13.92
N PRO A 349 39.54 16.20 14.84
CA PRO A 349 39.99 16.48 16.19
C PRO A 349 40.35 15.22 17.01
N GLU A 350 41.26 15.38 17.98
CA GLU A 350 41.80 14.29 18.82
C GLU A 350 40.77 13.64 19.77
N ASP A 351 39.67 14.34 20.06
CA ASP A 351 38.60 13.85 20.93
C ASP A 351 37.53 13.02 20.19
N THR A 352 37.64 12.89 18.86
CA THR A 352 36.65 12.19 18.04
C THR A 352 36.66 10.68 18.23
N ALA A 353 35.52 10.03 17.96
CA ALA A 353 35.41 8.57 17.95
C ALA A 353 36.42 7.91 16.98
N VAL A 354 36.72 8.56 15.86
CA VAL A 354 37.70 8.10 14.86
C VAL A 354 39.10 8.06 15.44
N TRP A 355 39.46 9.10 16.21
CA TRP A 355 40.75 9.18 16.88
C TRP A 355 40.90 8.08 17.92
N ARG A 356 39.86 7.82 18.73
CA ARG A 356 39.84 6.69 19.69
C ARG A 356 40.03 5.34 19.01
N ILE A 357 39.35 5.13 17.88
CA ILE A 357 39.48 3.89 17.08
C ILE A 357 40.91 3.73 16.56
N TYR A 358 41.51 4.80 16.04
CA TYR A 358 42.89 4.77 15.58
C TYR A 358 43.88 4.52 16.72
N SER A 359 43.79 5.24 17.84
CA SER A 359 44.67 5.07 19.00
C SER A 359 44.64 3.65 19.52
N ASN A 360 43.45 3.08 19.71
CA ASN A 360 43.28 1.71 20.14
C ASN A 360 43.90 0.73 19.12
N TYR A 361 43.74 0.98 17.82
CA TYR A 361 44.36 0.16 16.79
C TYR A 361 45.88 0.22 16.83
N ASP A 362 46.47 1.42 16.92
CA ASP A 362 47.93 1.62 16.96
C ASP A 362 48.56 0.96 18.19
N GLU A 363 47.95 1.13 19.37
CA GLU A 363 48.39 0.51 20.62
C GLU A 363 48.33 -1.02 20.54
N LEU A 364 47.19 -1.58 20.13
CA LEU A 364 47.03 -3.03 19.97
C LEU A 364 47.96 -3.61 18.91
N TYR A 365 48.23 -2.87 17.83
CA TYR A 365 49.12 -3.30 16.78
C TYR A 365 50.57 -3.40 17.29
N LYS A 366 51.02 -2.40 18.04
CA LYS A 366 52.33 -2.41 18.71
C LYS A 366 52.41 -3.58 19.69
N LEU A 367 51.43 -3.77 20.57
CA LEU A 367 51.43 -4.87 21.53
C LEU A 367 51.48 -6.26 20.86
N LYS A 368 50.82 -6.43 19.72
CA LYS A 368 50.70 -7.72 19.04
C LYS A 368 51.85 -8.03 18.09
N TYR A 369 52.45 -7.01 17.47
CA TYR A 369 53.39 -7.16 16.35
C TYR A 369 54.73 -6.46 16.57
N ALA A 370 54.95 -5.75 17.68
CA ALA A 370 56.29 -5.33 18.07
C ALA A 370 57.08 -6.56 18.53
N ALA A 371 57.97 -7.03 17.65
CA ALA A 371 59.18 -7.76 17.99
C ALA A 371 60.35 -6.88 17.58
#